data_AF-A0A3S0ERG4-F1
#
_entry.id   AF-A0A3S0ERG4-F1
#
_cell.length_a   1.000
_cell.length_b   1.000
_cell.length_c   1.000
_cell.angle_alpha   90.00
_cell.angle_beta   90.00
_cell.angle_gamma   90.00
#
_symmetry.space_group_name_H-M   'P 1'
#
loop_
_entity.id
_entity.type
_entity.pdbx_description
1 polymer ?
#
loop_
_entity_poly.entity_id
_entity_poly.type
_entity_poly.pdbx_seq_one_letter_code
_entity_poly.pdbx_strand_id
1 'polypeptide(L)'
;MSLRIALVLAALLCSPLVRADIFKCVDEAGHVTYTNSKTSARGCSILARDQAVSSVPSGGGRPAAQSASVGSASSGSAGFPRVDAGTQKARDTDRRRILEEELGAEQSALDVASRQLAEQDSARRGGDRQPLKDKIQLHERNIEALKREISNLR
;
A
#
# COMPACT_ATOMS: atom_id res chain seq x y z
N MET A 1 10.74 -33.37 38.38
CA MET A 1 10.76 -32.40 37.26
C MET A 1 10.29 -33.00 35.93
N SER A 2 10.57 -34.28 35.66
CA SER A 2 10.24 -34.96 34.39
C SER A 2 8.73 -35.08 34.09
N LEU A 3 7.87 -35.25 35.11
CA LEU A 3 6.42 -35.38 34.89
C LEU A 3 5.75 -34.07 34.43
N ARG A 4 6.24 -32.92 34.91
CA ARG A 4 5.73 -31.60 34.49
C ARG A 4 6.12 -31.28 33.04
N ILE A 5 7.34 -31.68 32.64
CA ILE A 5 7.82 -31.53 31.26
C ILE A 5 7.00 -32.42 30.32
N ALA A 6 6.71 -33.66 30.71
CA ALA A 6 5.86 -34.56 29.93
C ALA A 6 4.43 -34.03 29.75
N LEU A 7 3.84 -33.44 30.80
CA LEU A 7 2.51 -32.83 30.75
C LEU A 7 2.45 -31.60 29.83
N VAL A 8 3.48 -30.75 29.87
CA VAL A 8 3.60 -29.58 28.97
C VAL A 8 3.76 -30.05 27.52
N LEU A 9 4.61 -31.03 27.25
CA LEU A 9 4.80 -31.56 25.90
C LEU A 9 3.51 -32.16 25.34
N ALA A 10 2.77 -32.93 26.14
CA ALA A 10 1.48 -33.50 25.75
C ALA A 10 0.43 -32.42 25.45
N ALA A 11 0.41 -31.32 26.21
CA ALA A 11 -0.48 -30.19 25.94
C ALA A 11 -0.14 -29.46 24.63
N LEU A 12 1.15 -29.33 24.28
CA LEU A 12 1.58 -28.74 23.01
C LEU A 12 1.15 -29.58 21.79
N LEU A 13 1.17 -30.92 21.89
CA LEU A 13 0.73 -31.81 20.80
C LEU A 13 -0.79 -31.79 20.55
N CYS A 14 -1.60 -31.30 21.49
CA CYS A 14 -3.06 -31.20 21.35
C CYS A 14 -3.55 -29.85 20.79
N SER A 15 -2.66 -28.99 20.29
CA SER A 15 -3.07 -27.70 19.70
C SER A 15 -3.79 -27.92 18.37
N PRO A 16 -4.98 -27.33 18.14
CA PRO A 16 -5.67 -27.46 16.87
C PRO A 16 -4.87 -26.74 15.77
N LEU A 17 -4.55 -27.47 14.70
CA LEU A 17 -4.01 -26.90 13.47
C LEU A 17 -5.09 -26.04 12.82
N VAL A 18 -4.97 -24.71 12.92
CA VAL A 18 -5.84 -23.78 12.19
C VAL A 18 -5.56 -23.92 10.69
N ARG A 19 -6.56 -24.31 9.91
CA ARG A 19 -6.48 -24.40 8.45
C ARG A 19 -7.20 -23.20 7.84
N ALA A 20 -6.42 -22.27 7.27
CA ALA A 20 -6.95 -21.10 6.55
C ALA A 20 -7.19 -21.45 5.08
N ASP A 21 -8.28 -22.14 4.77
CA ASP A 21 -8.59 -22.52 3.39
C ASP A 21 -9.15 -21.30 2.63
N ILE A 22 -8.59 -21.02 1.44
CA ILE A 22 -9.02 -19.93 0.56
C ILE A 22 -9.93 -20.54 -0.52
N PHE A 23 -11.08 -19.94 -0.75
CA PHE A 23 -12.06 -20.39 -1.74
C PHE A 23 -12.06 -19.45 -2.94
N LYS A 24 -12.11 -20.03 -4.14
CA LYS A 24 -12.43 -19.33 -5.38
C LYS A 24 -13.89 -19.60 -5.72
N CYS A 25 -14.70 -18.56 -5.73
CA CYS A 25 -16.12 -18.62 -6.08
C CYS A 25 -16.32 -17.99 -7.45
N VAL A 26 -17.10 -18.65 -8.30
CA VAL A 26 -17.51 -18.12 -9.60
C VAL A 26 -19.03 -18.01 -9.60
N ASP A 27 -19.54 -16.79 -9.81
CA ASP A 27 -20.98 -16.55 -9.88
C ASP A 27 -21.55 -16.89 -11.27
N GLU A 28 -22.87 -16.79 -11.43
CA GLU A 28 -23.58 -17.07 -12.69
C GLU A 28 -23.21 -16.07 -13.81
N ALA A 29 -22.69 -14.90 -13.46
CA ALA A 29 -22.21 -13.88 -14.39
C ALA A 29 -20.72 -14.05 -14.76
N GLY A 30 -20.03 -15.04 -14.17
CA GLY A 30 -18.61 -15.32 -14.41
C GLY A 30 -17.65 -14.47 -13.57
N HIS A 31 -18.12 -13.68 -12.61
CA HIS A 31 -17.24 -12.95 -11.69
C HIS A 31 -16.58 -13.89 -10.69
N VAL A 32 -15.27 -13.70 -10.54
CA VAL A 32 -14.44 -14.50 -9.64
C VAL A 32 -14.22 -13.74 -8.35
N THR A 33 -14.63 -14.33 -7.22
CA THR A 33 -14.39 -13.80 -5.88
C THR A 33 -13.54 -14.76 -5.07
N TYR A 34 -12.51 -14.24 -4.40
CA TYR A 34 -11.67 -15.01 -3.47
C TYR A 34 -12.06 -14.68 -2.03
N THR A 35 -12.39 -15.71 -1.25
CA THR A 35 -12.89 -15.54 0.12
C THR A 35 -12.23 -16.52 1.08
N ASN A 36 -12.06 -16.11 2.34
CA ASN A 36 -11.60 -16.95 3.45
C ASN A 36 -12.77 -17.65 4.16
N SER A 37 -14.02 -17.41 3.76
CA SER A 37 -15.22 -17.95 4.40
C SER A 37 -16.11 -18.68 3.39
N LYS A 38 -16.26 -20.00 3.58
CA LYS A 38 -17.06 -20.90 2.72
C LYS A 38 -18.56 -20.51 2.66
N THR A 39 -19.04 -19.76 3.64
CA THR A 39 -20.45 -19.38 3.82
C THR A 39 -20.96 -18.33 2.84
N SER A 40 -20.11 -17.75 1.98
CA SER A 40 -20.48 -16.57 1.20
C SER A 40 -20.97 -16.81 -0.23
N ALA A 41 -20.86 -18.02 -0.83
CA ALA A 41 -21.35 -18.23 -2.20
C ALA A 41 -21.61 -19.68 -2.62
N ARG A 42 -22.54 -19.86 -3.57
CA ARG A 42 -22.71 -21.09 -4.38
C ARG A 42 -21.60 -21.13 -5.45
N GLY A 43 -21.12 -22.32 -5.84
CA GLY A 43 -20.08 -22.44 -6.87
C GLY A 43 -18.63 -22.20 -6.40
N CYS A 44 -18.34 -22.34 -5.11
CA CYS A 44 -16.99 -22.16 -4.57
C CYS A 44 -16.15 -23.46 -4.57
N SER A 45 -14.94 -23.39 -5.12
CA SER A 45 -13.91 -24.45 -5.05
C SER A 45 -12.74 -24.03 -4.16
N ILE A 46 -12.13 -24.98 -3.44
CA ILE A 46 -10.91 -24.72 -2.65
C ILE A 46 -9.77 -24.38 -3.61
N LEU A 47 -9.11 -23.25 -3.38
CA LEU A 47 -7.92 -22.87 -4.11
C LEU A 47 -6.76 -23.74 -3.59
N ALA A 48 -6.19 -24.58 -4.46
CA ALA A 48 -5.14 -25.52 -4.10
C ALA A 48 -3.93 -24.76 -3.50
N ARG A 49 -3.51 -25.14 -2.28
CA ARG A 49 -2.41 -24.48 -1.54
C ARG A 49 -1.05 -24.68 -2.20
N ASP A 50 -0.93 -25.66 -3.08
CA ASP A 50 0.30 -26.15 -3.70
C ASP A 50 0.55 -25.55 -5.10
N GLN A 51 -0.32 -24.67 -5.59
CA GLN A 51 -0.03 -23.92 -6.80
C GLN A 51 1.10 -22.93 -6.50
N ALA A 52 2.31 -23.25 -6.96
CA ALA A 52 3.43 -22.32 -6.93
C ALA A 52 3.02 -21.03 -7.65
N VAL A 53 2.84 -19.95 -6.88
CA VAL A 53 2.83 -18.60 -7.43
C VAL A 53 4.21 -18.41 -8.05
N SER A 54 4.27 -18.40 -9.38
CA SER A 54 5.49 -18.11 -10.12
C SER A 54 5.92 -16.69 -9.75
N SER A 55 6.81 -16.57 -8.78
CA SER A 55 7.55 -15.35 -8.54
C SER A 55 8.46 -15.16 -9.75
N VAL A 56 8.09 -14.21 -10.61
CA VAL A 56 8.98 -13.71 -11.66
C VAL A 56 10.32 -13.37 -10.98
N PRO A 57 11.46 -13.96 -11.39
CA PRO A 57 12.74 -13.57 -10.85
C PRO A 57 12.96 -12.10 -11.18
N SER A 58 13.25 -11.29 -10.16
CA SER A 58 13.72 -9.92 -10.36
C SER A 58 14.99 -9.98 -11.21
N GLY A 59 14.88 -9.57 -12.47
CA GLY A 59 15.96 -9.60 -13.45
C GLY A 59 17.11 -8.68 -13.04
N GLY A 60 18.02 -9.20 -12.22
CA GLY A 60 19.35 -8.67 -12.05
C GLY A 60 20.24 -9.17 -13.18
N GLY A 61 20.44 -8.35 -14.21
CA GLY A 61 21.37 -8.65 -15.29
C GLY A 61 21.24 -7.66 -16.44
N ARG A 62 22.06 -6.61 -16.43
CA ARG A 62 22.28 -5.74 -17.60
C ARG A 62 22.85 -6.59 -18.75
N PRO A 63 22.21 -6.68 -19.93
CA PRO A 63 22.88 -7.23 -21.10
C PRO A 63 23.82 -6.15 -21.66
N ALA A 64 25.08 -6.55 -21.88
CA ALA A 64 26.08 -5.75 -22.54
C ALA A 64 25.64 -5.35 -23.96
N ALA A 65 26.01 -4.14 -24.37
CA ALA A 65 25.76 -3.60 -25.69
C ALA A 65 26.37 -4.49 -26.78
N GLN A 66 25.54 -4.92 -27.73
CA GLN A 66 26.00 -5.31 -29.05
C GLN A 66 25.23 -4.49 -30.08
N SER A 67 25.98 -3.63 -30.77
CA SER A 67 25.52 -2.85 -31.90
C SER A 67 25.25 -3.76 -33.09
N ALA A 68 24.03 -3.73 -33.61
CA ALA A 68 23.74 -4.08 -34.99
C ALA A 68 22.54 -3.26 -35.47
N SER A 69 22.83 -2.30 -36.34
CA SER A 69 21.85 -1.56 -37.13
C SER A 69 21.13 -2.50 -38.10
N VAL A 70 19.81 -2.45 -38.15
CA VAL A 70 18.94 -2.39 -39.36
C VAL A 70 17.48 -2.60 -38.91
N GLY A 71 16.59 -1.70 -39.36
CA GLY A 71 15.16 -2.00 -39.49
C GLY A 71 14.26 -1.54 -38.35
N SER A 72 13.45 -0.52 -38.65
CA SER A 72 12.29 -0.12 -37.87
C SER A 72 11.35 -1.31 -37.63
N ALA A 73 11.31 -1.82 -36.41
CA ALA A 73 10.18 -2.58 -35.88
C ALA A 73 10.10 -2.27 -34.38
N SER A 74 9.05 -1.55 -34.00
CA SER A 74 8.62 -1.36 -32.63
C SER A 74 8.47 -2.73 -31.95
N SER A 75 9.47 -3.14 -31.19
CA SER A 75 9.41 -4.27 -30.26
C SER A 75 8.57 -3.88 -29.04
N GLY A 76 7.31 -3.53 -29.28
CA GLY A 76 6.28 -3.57 -28.26
C GLY A 76 6.02 -5.03 -27.96
N SER A 77 6.51 -5.51 -26.82
CA SER A 77 6.11 -6.78 -26.20
C SER A 77 4.62 -7.04 -26.43
N ALA A 78 4.27 -8.01 -27.27
CA ALA A 78 2.91 -8.45 -27.46
C ALA A 78 2.41 -9.03 -26.12
N GLY A 79 1.59 -8.29 -25.37
CA GLY A 79 0.96 -8.84 -24.17
C GLY A 79 0.45 -7.88 -23.10
N PHE A 80 0.76 -6.57 -23.11
CA PHE A 80 0.20 -5.65 -22.11
C PHE A 80 -0.26 -4.32 -22.74
N PRO A 81 -1.50 -3.86 -22.46
CA PRO A 81 -1.96 -2.56 -22.93
C PRO A 81 -1.05 -1.44 -22.43
N ARG A 82 -0.48 -0.66 -23.34
CA ARG A 82 0.25 0.56 -22.99
C ARG A 82 -0.75 1.70 -22.87
N VAL A 83 -0.60 2.50 -21.82
CA VAL A 83 -1.33 3.76 -21.71
C VAL A 83 -0.77 4.74 -22.73
N ASP A 84 -1.64 5.49 -23.40
CA ASP A 84 -1.23 6.53 -24.32
C ASP A 84 -0.53 7.69 -23.59
N ALA A 85 0.36 8.39 -24.30
CA ALA A 85 1.16 9.47 -23.71
C ALA A 85 0.30 10.66 -23.26
N GLY A 86 -0.85 10.89 -23.89
CA GLY A 86 -1.79 11.95 -23.50
C GLY A 86 -2.41 11.68 -22.14
N THR A 87 -2.93 10.47 -21.95
CA THR A 87 -3.48 10.00 -20.66
C THR A 87 -2.42 9.98 -19.57
N GLN A 88 -1.18 9.56 -19.87
CA GLN A 88 -0.10 9.60 -18.89
C GLN A 88 0.18 11.03 -18.43
N LYS A 89 0.34 11.98 -19.36
CA LYS A 89 0.57 13.39 -19.05
C LYS A 89 -0.59 14.03 -18.29
N ALA A 90 -1.84 13.70 -18.65
CA ALA A 90 -3.02 14.18 -17.93
C ALA A 90 -3.01 13.70 -16.47
N ARG A 91 -2.65 12.44 -16.22
CA ARG A 91 -2.52 11.89 -14.87
C ARG A 91 -1.36 12.51 -14.10
N ASP A 92 -0.22 12.75 -14.72
CA ASP A 92 0.92 13.39 -14.07
C ASP A 92 0.59 14.84 -13.68
N THR A 93 -0.17 15.55 -14.52
CA THR A 93 -0.67 16.90 -14.24
C THR A 93 -1.69 16.89 -13.10
N ASP A 94 -2.63 15.95 -13.11
CA ASP A 94 -3.63 15.82 -12.05
C ASP A 94 -2.99 15.42 -10.72
N ARG A 95 -2.01 14.51 -10.73
CA ARG A 95 -1.22 14.14 -9.56
C ARG A 95 -0.52 15.36 -8.95
N ARG A 96 0.10 16.20 -9.79
CA ARG A 96 0.71 17.45 -9.30
C ARG A 96 -0.33 18.35 -8.64
N ARG A 97 -1.46 18.58 -9.30
CA ARG A 97 -2.55 19.42 -8.77
C ARG A 97 -3.06 18.91 -7.41
N ILE A 98 -3.29 17.60 -7.28
CA ILE A 98 -3.73 16.98 -6.03
C ILE A 98 -2.72 17.22 -4.91
N LEU A 99 -1.43 16.96 -5.17
CA LEU A 99 -0.39 17.15 -4.16
C LEU A 99 -0.22 18.63 -3.76
N GLU A 100 -0.40 19.56 -4.69
CA GLU A 100 -0.39 21.01 -4.40
C GLU A 100 -1.59 21.43 -3.54
N GLU A 101 -2.78 20.87 -3.81
CA GLU A 101 -3.99 21.08 -2.99
C GLU A 101 -3.82 20.52 -1.57
N GLU A 102 -3.30 19.29 -1.45
CA GLU A 102 -3.00 18.67 -0.16
C GLU A 102 -1.96 19.48 0.63
N LEU A 103 -0.92 19.99 -0.06
CA LEU A 103 0.09 20.83 0.57
C LEU A 103 -0.52 22.14 1.09
N GLY A 104 -1.42 22.77 0.36
CA GLY A 104 -2.14 23.96 0.80
C GLY A 104 -3.05 23.68 2.01
N ALA A 105 -3.71 22.52 2.03
CA ALA A 105 -4.54 22.08 3.15
C ALA A 105 -3.71 21.85 4.42
N GLU A 106 -2.57 21.17 4.30
CA GLU A 106 -1.65 20.92 5.43
C GLU A 106 -1.05 22.22 5.99
N GLN A 107 -0.67 23.17 5.13
CA GLN A 107 -0.21 24.49 5.56
C GLN A 107 -1.30 25.24 6.35
N SER A 108 -2.53 25.22 5.84
CA SER A 108 -3.67 25.84 6.52
C SER A 108 -3.95 25.18 7.88
N ALA A 109 -3.85 23.85 7.95
CA ALA A 109 -4.02 23.09 9.19
C ALA A 109 -2.92 23.41 10.23
N LEU A 110 -1.67 23.55 9.78
CA LEU A 110 -0.54 23.97 10.61
C LEU A 110 -0.78 25.37 11.20
N ASP A 111 -1.23 26.32 10.39
CA ASP A 111 -1.54 27.68 10.84
C ASP A 111 -2.64 27.68 11.90
N VAL A 112 -3.71 26.90 11.69
CA VAL A 112 -4.80 26.75 12.66
C VAL A 112 -4.28 26.13 13.97
N ALA A 113 -3.52 25.05 13.90
CA ALA A 113 -2.94 24.41 15.10
C ALA A 113 -2.01 25.35 15.87
N SER A 114 -1.22 26.15 15.15
CA SER A 114 -0.31 27.15 15.73
C SER A 114 -1.08 28.27 16.44
N ARG A 115 -2.17 28.76 15.83
CA ARG A 115 -3.06 29.76 16.46
C ARG A 115 -3.73 29.21 17.71
N GLN A 116 -4.24 27.98 17.67
CA GLN A 116 -4.85 27.33 18.83
C GLN A 116 -3.87 27.18 20.00
N LEU A 117 -2.61 26.84 19.71
CA LEU A 117 -1.57 26.78 20.74
C LEU A 117 -1.34 28.18 21.33
N ALA A 118 -1.17 29.21 20.50
CA ALA A 118 -0.98 30.59 20.96
C ALA A 118 -2.16 31.14 21.78
N GLU A 119 -3.40 30.79 21.42
CA GLU A 119 -4.60 31.13 22.18
C GLU A 119 -4.64 30.43 23.55
N GLN A 120 -4.28 29.14 23.59
CA GLN A 120 -4.19 28.39 24.85
C GLN A 120 -3.11 28.99 25.77
N ASP A 121 -2.00 29.41 25.19
CA ASP A 121 -0.86 30.02 25.88
C ASP A 121 -1.22 31.38 26.48
N SER A 122 -1.87 32.23 25.69
CA SER A 122 -2.28 33.58 26.11
C SER A 122 -3.41 33.54 27.14
N ALA A 123 -4.32 32.58 27.04
CA ALA A 123 -5.39 32.39 28.01
C ALA A 123 -4.89 31.80 29.35
N ARG A 124 -3.59 31.47 29.51
CA ARG A 124 -3.00 30.78 30.67
C ARG A 124 -3.85 29.58 31.14
N ARG A 125 -4.54 28.92 30.21
CA ARG A 125 -5.35 27.75 30.52
C ARG A 125 -4.37 26.62 30.88
N GLY A 126 -4.40 26.18 32.14
CA GLY A 126 -3.51 25.15 32.69
C GLY A 126 -3.81 23.73 32.20
N GLY A 127 -4.06 23.56 30.90
CA GLY A 127 -4.27 22.28 30.24
C GLY A 127 -3.00 21.75 29.59
N ASP A 128 -3.04 20.48 29.19
CA ASP A 128 -1.94 19.85 28.47
C ASP A 128 -1.80 20.43 27.04
N ARG A 129 -0.62 20.98 26.76
CA ARG A 129 -0.23 21.60 25.47
C ARG A 129 0.42 20.59 24.53
N GLN A 130 0.81 19.43 25.04
CA GLN A 130 1.44 18.38 24.27
C GLN A 130 0.65 17.96 23.02
N PRO A 131 -0.69 17.75 23.06
CA PRO A 131 -1.42 17.32 21.87
C PRO A 131 -1.40 18.36 20.74
N LEU A 132 -1.36 19.66 21.06
CA LEU A 132 -1.26 20.73 20.06
C LEU A 132 0.13 20.78 19.43
N LYS A 133 1.18 20.60 20.24
CA LYS A 133 2.56 20.51 19.75
C LYS A 133 2.76 19.29 18.85
N ASP A 134 2.22 18.15 19.25
CA ASP A 134 2.31 16.90 18.46
C ASP A 134 1.58 17.06 17.11
N LYS A 135 0.44 17.77 17.08
CA LYS A 135 -0.26 18.11 15.84
C LYS A 135 0.57 19.01 14.93
N ILE A 136 1.19 20.06 15.47
CA ILE A 136 2.06 20.94 14.67
C ILE A 136 3.21 20.13 14.05
N GLN A 137 3.90 19.31 14.84
CA GLN A 137 4.98 18.44 14.34
C GLN A 137 4.50 17.43 13.29
N LEU A 138 3.28 16.93 13.41
CA LEU A 138 2.67 16.08 12.40
C LEU A 138 2.50 16.83 11.07
N HIS A 139 1.87 18.00 11.10
CA HIS A 139 1.64 18.82 9.91
C HIS A 139 2.96 19.26 9.25
N GLU A 140 3.97 19.64 10.04
CA GLU A 140 5.30 19.98 9.52
C GLU A 140 5.93 18.82 8.73
N ARG A 141 5.91 17.61 9.29
CA ARG A 141 6.44 16.42 8.60
C ARG A 141 5.64 16.07 7.35
N ASN A 142 4.31 16.22 7.38
CA ASN A 142 3.46 16.00 6.21
C ASN A 142 3.80 17.00 5.10
N ILE A 143 3.96 18.28 5.42
CA ILE A 143 4.35 19.33 4.46
C ILE A 143 5.71 19.00 3.82
N GLU A 144 6.69 18.56 4.62
CA GLU A 144 7.98 18.14 4.09
C GLU A 144 7.89 16.93 3.16
N ALA A 145 7.06 15.94 3.51
CA ALA A 145 6.83 14.76 2.68
C ALA A 145 6.18 15.14 1.34
N LEU A 146 5.13 15.96 1.36
CA LEU A 146 4.43 16.44 0.16
C LEU A 146 5.36 17.26 -0.73
N LYS A 147 6.17 18.17 -0.17
CA LYS A 147 7.16 18.95 -0.93
C LYS A 147 8.18 18.04 -1.65
N ARG A 148 8.64 16.98 -0.97
CA ARG A 148 9.54 15.98 -1.58
C ARG A 148 8.84 15.23 -2.70
N GLU A 149 7.60 14.81 -2.50
CA GLU A 149 6.85 14.10 -3.53
C GLU A 149 6.64 14.96 -4.78
N ILE A 150 6.19 16.22 -4.61
CA ILE A 150 6.04 17.18 -5.70
C ILE A 150 7.35 17.38 -6.46
N SER A 151 8.48 17.51 -5.74
CA SER A 151 9.80 17.67 -6.36
C SER A 151 10.25 16.47 -7.18
N ASN A 152 9.72 15.28 -6.89
CA ASN A 152 10.03 14.03 -7.57
C ASN A 152 9.11 13.74 -8.77
N LEU A 153 8.10 14.58 -9.02
CA LEU A 153 7.24 14.45 -10.19
C LEU A 153 8.02 14.83 -11.46
N ARG A 154 8.04 13.93 -12.44
CA ARG A 154 8.68 14.10 -13.76
C ARG A 154 7.66 14.29 -14.86
#